data_AF-A0A4Y2ILH4-F1
#
_entry.id   AF-A0A4Y2ILH4-F1
#
_cell.length_a   1.000
_cell.length_b   1.000
_cell.length_c   1.000
_cell.angle_alpha   90.00
_cell.angle_beta   90.00
_cell.angle_gamma   90.00
#
_symmetry.space_group_name_H-M   'P 1'
#
loop_
_entity.id
_entity.type
_entity.pdbx_description
1 polymer ?
#
loop_
_entity_poly.entity_id
_entity_poly.type
_entity_poly.pdbx_seq_one_letter_code
_entity_poly.pdbx_strand_id
1 'polypeptide(L)'
;MDSPDMSSLDVIEFFNAEFGTGLPDKSKLQEVLNRITKYEEELEHEINPQNPDPVHVSGFIKNAENAVDRVRNLSEKCERLQISAECELTSMQPIKDHFSLKIKELKEAEALYSYFQWILKVETENENMEEALKNNLTSQILETYTKFKEFWEQVRTSDCKNLVSYVKKTMIYWHDVLREKFGSEFQKVLGSLYWPVSSTNLTVLPSQSSDALMKFNQLFLSLCKIALPYPFFKTISLFYKFVC
;
A
#
# COMPACT_ATOMS: atom_id res chain seq x y z
N MET A 1 -9.17 -8.59 24.76
CA MET A 1 -9.37 -8.74 26.21
C MET A 1 -10.69 -9.44 26.36
N ASP A 2 -10.67 -10.76 26.47
CA ASP A 2 -11.80 -11.58 26.88
C ASP A 2 -11.19 -12.76 27.63
N SER A 3 -11.11 -12.64 28.96
CA SER A 3 -10.76 -13.77 29.82
C SER A 3 -12.03 -14.59 30.01
N PRO A 4 -12.07 -15.85 29.55
CA PRO A 4 -13.20 -16.71 29.87
C PRO A 4 -13.13 -17.07 31.35
N ASP A 5 -14.29 -16.98 32.00
CA ASP A 5 -14.61 -17.41 33.35
C ASP A 5 -14.07 -18.84 33.62
N MET A 6 -12.88 -18.89 34.24
CA MET A 6 -12.11 -20.12 34.47
C MET A 6 -12.62 -20.94 35.66
N SER A 7 -13.64 -20.46 36.37
CA SER A 7 -14.28 -21.17 37.50
C SER A 7 -15.49 -22.01 37.08
N SER A 8 -16.17 -21.63 36.00
CA SER A 8 -17.42 -22.28 35.56
C SER A 8 -17.17 -23.60 34.82
N LEU A 9 -16.11 -23.66 34.00
CA LEU A 9 -15.80 -24.86 33.20
C LEU A 9 -15.35 -26.05 34.04
N ASP A 10 -14.48 -25.85 35.04
CA ASP A 10 -13.99 -26.96 35.89
C ASP A 10 -15.12 -27.64 36.67
N VAL A 11 -16.11 -26.86 37.12
CA VAL A 11 -17.26 -27.39 37.86
C VAL A 11 -18.18 -28.19 36.92
N ILE A 12 -18.42 -27.69 35.71
CA ILE A 12 -19.26 -28.38 34.71
C ILE A 12 -18.57 -29.63 34.17
N GLU A 13 -17.24 -29.60 33.99
CA GLU A 13 -16.46 -30.74 33.52
C GLU A 13 -16.37 -31.85 34.59
N PHE A 14 -16.23 -31.48 35.86
CA PHE A 14 -16.35 -32.40 37.00
C PHE A 14 -17.74 -33.06 37.07
N PHE A 15 -18.82 -32.28 36.93
CA PHE A 15 -20.18 -32.82 36.94
C PHE A 15 -20.45 -33.74 35.74
N ASN A 16 -19.99 -33.38 34.55
CA ASN A 16 -20.16 -34.20 33.35
C ASN A 16 -19.33 -35.49 33.37
N ALA A 17 -18.14 -35.46 33.99
CA ALA A 17 -17.29 -36.64 34.15
C ALA A 17 -17.89 -37.68 35.12
N GLU A 18 -18.48 -37.23 36.23
CA GLU A 18 -18.94 -38.14 37.29
C GLU A 18 -20.37 -38.67 37.05
N PHE A 19 -21.24 -37.89 36.39
CA PHE A 19 -22.66 -38.24 36.21
C PHE A 19 -23.09 -38.53 34.77
N GLY A 20 -22.26 -38.17 33.77
CA GLY A 20 -22.63 -38.21 32.35
C GLY A 20 -23.62 -37.11 31.95
N THR A 21 -23.97 -37.01 30.66
CA THR A 21 -24.81 -35.94 30.09
C THR A 21 -26.33 -36.07 30.38
N GLY A 22 -26.73 -36.95 31.30
CA GLY A 22 -28.12 -37.20 31.68
C GLY A 22 -28.41 -36.87 33.15
N LEU A 23 -29.68 -36.67 33.49
CA LEU A 23 -30.10 -36.33 34.86
C LEU A 23 -29.53 -37.34 35.89
N PRO A 24 -28.75 -36.88 36.88
CA PRO A 24 -28.00 -37.75 37.78
C PRO A 24 -28.92 -38.63 38.63
N ASP A 25 -28.62 -39.93 38.67
CA ASP A 25 -29.28 -40.88 39.56
C ASP A 25 -29.09 -40.42 41.02
N LYS A 26 -30.19 -40.27 41.76
CA LYS A 26 -30.21 -39.67 43.12
C LYS A 26 -29.24 -40.36 44.08
N SER A 27 -29.04 -41.66 43.88
CA SER A 27 -28.06 -42.49 44.59
C SER A 27 -26.63 -41.99 44.44
N LYS A 28 -26.19 -41.68 43.22
CA LYS A 28 -24.86 -41.13 42.94
C LYS A 28 -24.70 -39.71 43.48
N LEU A 29 -25.76 -38.91 43.39
CA LEU A 29 -25.75 -37.54 43.91
C LEU A 29 -25.60 -37.54 45.44
N GLN A 30 -26.25 -38.50 46.09
CA GLN A 30 -26.13 -38.74 47.52
C GLN A 30 -24.75 -39.30 47.91
N GLU A 31 -24.12 -40.11 47.04
CA GLU A 31 -22.75 -40.60 47.23
C GLU A 31 -21.71 -39.49 47.11
N VAL A 32 -21.84 -38.61 46.12
CA VAL A 32 -20.97 -37.43 45.97
C VAL A 32 -21.19 -36.44 47.10
N LEU A 33 -22.45 -36.19 47.50
CA LEU A 33 -22.75 -35.34 48.65
C LEU A 33 -22.11 -35.92 49.91
N ASN A 34 -22.24 -37.22 50.16
CA ASN A 34 -21.58 -37.86 51.30
C ASN A 34 -20.05 -37.79 51.22
N ARG A 35 -19.45 -37.90 50.02
CA ARG A 35 -18.00 -37.71 49.83
C ARG A 35 -17.58 -36.28 50.15
N ILE A 36 -18.34 -35.28 49.67
CA ILE A 36 -18.03 -33.86 49.92
C ILE A 36 -18.24 -33.53 51.39
N THR A 37 -19.34 -33.94 52.00
CA THR A 37 -19.59 -33.74 53.44
C THR A 37 -18.52 -34.44 54.29
N LYS A 38 -18.09 -35.65 53.91
CA LYS A 38 -17.00 -36.32 54.60
C LYS A 38 -15.67 -35.59 54.44
N TYR A 39 -15.39 -35.05 53.26
CA TYR A 39 -14.18 -34.26 53.01
C TYR A 39 -14.21 -32.92 53.75
N GLU A 40 -15.39 -32.30 53.87
CA GLU A 40 -15.64 -31.10 54.67
C GLU A 40 -15.48 -31.40 56.16
N GLU A 41 -16.01 -32.51 56.67
CA GLU A 41 -15.81 -32.99 58.05
C GLU A 41 -14.34 -33.33 58.34
N GLU A 42 -13.61 -33.94 57.38
CA GLU A 42 -12.18 -34.24 57.48
C GLU A 42 -11.35 -32.94 57.51
N LEU A 43 -11.69 -31.95 56.67
CA LEU A 43 -11.06 -30.62 56.67
C LEU A 43 -11.38 -29.82 57.93
N GLU A 44 -12.62 -29.83 58.42
CA GLU A 44 -13.00 -29.19 59.68
C GLU A 44 -12.30 -29.86 60.88
N HIS A 45 -12.09 -31.18 60.83
CA HIS A 45 -11.33 -31.91 61.84
C HIS A 45 -9.81 -31.63 61.77
N GLU A 46 -9.22 -31.46 60.58
CA GLU A 46 -7.84 -30.98 60.41
C GLU A 46 -7.66 -29.54 60.89
N ILE A 47 -8.71 -28.71 60.79
CA ILE A 47 -8.75 -27.31 61.21
C ILE A 47 -9.31 -27.18 62.64
N ASN A 48 -9.32 -28.23 63.46
CA ASN A 48 -9.84 -28.16 64.83
C ASN A 48 -9.12 -27.09 65.69
N PRO A 49 -9.78 -25.99 66.09
CA PRO A 49 -9.17 -24.92 66.87
C PRO A 49 -9.11 -25.24 68.38
N GLN A 50 -9.60 -26.40 68.83
CA GLN A 50 -9.67 -26.76 70.26
C GLN A 50 -8.57 -27.71 70.77
N ASN A 51 -7.59 -28.07 69.96
CA ASN A 51 -6.36 -28.70 70.46
C ASN A 51 -5.19 -28.41 69.51
N PRO A 52 -4.32 -27.42 69.81
CA PRO A 52 -3.14 -27.18 68.98
C PRO A 52 -2.13 -28.30 69.25
N ASP A 53 -2.14 -29.37 68.45
CA ASP A 53 -1.01 -30.28 68.42
C ASP A 53 0.21 -29.49 67.90
N PRO A 54 1.24 -29.24 68.73
CA PRO A 54 2.35 -28.35 68.39
C PRO A 54 3.09 -28.78 67.12
N VAL A 55 3.02 -30.07 66.78
CA VAL A 55 3.66 -30.67 65.60
C VAL A 55 2.96 -30.24 64.30
N HIS A 56 1.64 -30.11 64.31
CA HIS A 56 0.88 -29.72 63.12
C HIS A 56 0.99 -28.21 62.85
N VAL A 57 0.88 -27.40 63.90
CA VAL A 57 1.07 -25.94 63.81
C VAL A 57 2.51 -25.60 63.38
N SER A 58 3.52 -26.29 63.92
CA SER A 58 4.91 -26.08 63.49
C SER A 58 5.18 -26.54 62.06
N GLY A 59 4.56 -27.62 61.59
CA GLY A 59 4.63 -28.06 60.19
C GLY A 59 4.01 -27.05 59.22
N PHE A 60 2.83 -26.52 59.57
CA PHE A 60 2.16 -25.47 58.80
C PHE A 60 2.99 -24.18 58.76
N ILE A 61 3.50 -23.71 59.91
CA ILE A 61 4.37 -22.53 59.98
C ILE A 61 5.62 -22.71 59.12
N LYS A 62 6.29 -23.87 59.22
CA LYS A 62 7.47 -24.18 58.41
C LYS A 62 7.15 -24.20 56.90
N ASN A 63 5.99 -24.71 56.51
CA ASN A 63 5.55 -24.70 55.12
C ASN A 63 5.24 -23.27 54.63
N ALA A 64 4.62 -22.44 55.46
CA ALA A 64 4.38 -21.04 55.17
C ALA A 64 5.70 -20.26 55.04
N GLU A 65 6.65 -20.47 55.94
CA GLU A 65 8.00 -19.89 55.86
C GLU A 65 8.72 -20.29 54.57
N ASN A 66 8.69 -21.59 54.23
CA ASN A 66 9.25 -22.09 52.96
C ASN A 66 8.56 -21.47 51.73
N ALA A 67 7.24 -21.29 51.78
CA ALA A 67 6.49 -20.65 50.69
C ALA A 67 6.88 -19.18 50.53
N VAL A 68 7.02 -18.45 51.64
CA VAL A 68 7.48 -17.05 51.65
C VAL A 68 8.90 -16.95 51.10
N ASP A 69 9.81 -17.85 51.49
CA ASP A 69 11.17 -17.89 50.96
C ASP A 69 11.21 -18.20 49.45
N ARG A 70 10.33 -19.10 48.97
CA ARG A 70 10.18 -19.39 47.54
C ARG A 70 9.65 -18.18 46.77
N VAL A 71 8.65 -17.49 47.30
CA VAL A 71 8.10 -16.27 46.70
C VAL A 71 9.18 -15.18 46.64
N ARG A 72 9.96 -15.01 47.71
CA ARG A 72 11.08 -14.04 47.73
C ARG A 72 12.12 -14.37 46.67
N ASN A 73 12.56 -15.63 46.58
CA ASN A 73 13.53 -16.08 45.59
C ASN A 73 13.02 -15.90 44.15
N LEU A 74 11.75 -16.22 43.90
CA LEU A 74 11.11 -16.01 42.60
C LEU A 74 11.02 -14.52 42.26
N SER A 75 10.64 -13.68 43.22
CA SER A 75 10.58 -12.22 43.04
C SER A 75 11.95 -11.65 42.63
N GLU A 76 13.02 -12.03 43.35
CA GLU A 76 14.37 -11.61 43.02
C GLU A 76 14.84 -12.12 41.64
N LYS A 77 14.45 -13.34 41.25
CA LYS A 77 14.73 -13.87 39.91
C LYS A 77 14.00 -13.09 38.83
N CYS A 78 12.73 -12.78 39.04
CA CYS A 78 11.93 -11.98 38.12
C CYS A 78 12.53 -10.58 37.95
N GLU A 79 12.94 -9.93 39.05
CA GLU A 79 13.58 -8.63 39.02
C GLU A 79 14.89 -8.66 38.23
N ARG A 80 15.76 -9.67 38.48
CA ARG A 80 17.00 -9.83 37.71
C ARG A 80 16.75 -10.07 36.23
N LEU A 81 15.76 -10.90 35.87
CA LEU A 81 15.39 -11.15 34.49
C LEU A 81 14.88 -9.87 33.81
N GLN A 82 14.06 -9.09 34.50
CA GLN A 82 13.56 -7.82 34.00
C GLN A 82 14.71 -6.84 33.73
N ILE A 83 15.62 -6.65 34.70
CA ILE A 83 16.79 -5.80 34.53
C ILE A 83 17.65 -6.28 33.35
N SER A 84 17.86 -7.60 33.24
CA SER A 84 18.63 -8.19 32.13
C SER A 84 17.98 -7.89 30.77
N ALA A 85 16.66 -8.08 30.66
CA ALA A 85 15.91 -7.81 29.44
C ALA A 85 15.93 -6.32 29.06
N GLU A 86 15.79 -5.42 30.04
CA GLU A 86 15.88 -3.98 29.82
C GLU A 86 17.29 -3.54 29.40
N CYS A 87 18.34 -4.13 30.00
CA CYS A 87 19.73 -3.92 29.59
C CYS A 87 19.96 -4.38 28.14
N GLU A 88 19.51 -5.59 27.79
CA GLU A 88 19.62 -6.12 26.43
C GLU A 88 18.89 -5.23 25.42
N LEU A 89 17.65 -4.82 25.72
CA LEU A 89 16.87 -3.94 24.85
C LEU A 89 17.59 -2.59 24.64
N THR A 90 18.13 -2.02 25.72
CA THR A 90 18.91 -0.77 25.65
C THR A 90 20.19 -0.95 24.85
N SER A 91 20.86 -2.10 24.99
CA SER A 91 22.07 -2.41 24.22
C SER A 91 21.81 -2.60 22.72
N MET A 92 20.61 -3.09 22.36
CA MET A 92 20.19 -3.28 20.97
C MET A 92 19.64 -2.01 20.32
N GLN A 93 19.21 -1.02 21.10
CA GLN A 93 18.69 0.25 20.61
C GLN A 93 19.61 0.96 19.58
N PRO A 94 20.94 1.12 19.80
CA PRO A 94 21.82 1.75 18.80
C PRO A 94 21.90 0.94 17.50
N ILE A 95 21.80 -0.39 17.56
CA ILE A 95 21.79 -1.25 16.37
C ILE A 95 20.51 -1.00 15.58
N LYS A 96 19.35 -0.97 16.25
CA LYS A 96 18.06 -0.65 15.64
C LYS A 96 18.07 0.74 14.99
N ASP A 97 18.62 1.73 15.66
CA ASP A 97 18.71 3.10 15.14
C ASP A 97 19.63 3.18 13.92
N HIS A 98 20.77 2.48 13.97
CA HIS A 98 21.68 2.37 12.83
C HIS A 98 21.01 1.72 11.61
N PHE A 99 20.32 0.60 11.78
CA PHE A 99 19.58 -0.03 10.69
C PHE A 99 18.44 0.85 10.18
N SER A 100 17.73 1.55 11.06
CA SER A 100 16.67 2.48 10.67
C SER A 100 17.21 3.62 9.81
N LEU A 101 18.39 4.15 10.16
CA LEU A 101 19.10 5.13 9.33
C LEU A 101 19.50 4.54 7.97
N LYS A 102 20.07 3.34 7.94
CA LYS A 102 20.46 2.67 6.67
C LYS A 102 19.26 2.37 5.77
N ILE A 103 18.13 1.96 6.33
CA ILE A 103 16.89 1.78 5.58
C ILE A 103 16.40 3.11 5.00
N LYS A 104 16.53 4.21 5.74
CA LYS A 104 16.19 5.55 5.24
C LYS A 104 17.08 5.97 4.07
N GLU A 105 18.41 5.82 4.23
CA GLU A 105 19.38 6.11 3.17
C GLU A 105 19.11 5.28 1.90
N LEU A 106 18.77 4.00 2.06
CA LEU A 106 18.41 3.12 0.95
C LEU A 106 17.16 3.61 0.22
N LYS A 107 16.10 3.97 0.95
CA LYS A 107 14.86 4.50 0.36
C LYS A 107 15.09 5.81 -0.39
N GLU A 108 15.94 6.68 0.13
CA GLU A 108 16.32 7.92 -0.56
C GLU A 108 17.08 7.63 -1.87
N ALA A 109 18.00 6.66 -1.84
CA ALA A 109 18.72 6.22 -3.03
C ALA A 109 17.80 5.58 -4.08
N GLU A 110 16.85 4.74 -3.67
CA GLU A 110 15.84 4.13 -4.55
C GLU A 110 14.92 5.18 -5.19
N ALA A 111 14.54 6.21 -4.44
CA ALA A 111 13.73 7.31 -4.95
C ALA A 111 14.51 8.11 -6.01
N LEU A 112 15.79 8.43 -5.74
CA LEU A 112 16.66 9.10 -6.71
C LEU A 112 16.88 8.25 -7.96
N TYR A 113 17.13 6.95 -7.80
CA TYR A 113 17.28 6.03 -8.91
C TYR A 113 16.01 6.01 -9.78
N SER A 114 14.84 5.91 -9.16
CA SER A 114 13.54 5.94 -9.85
C SER A 114 13.34 7.26 -10.61
N TYR A 115 13.75 8.38 -10.03
CA TYR A 115 13.73 9.69 -10.69
C TYR A 115 14.62 9.73 -11.94
N PHE A 116 15.86 9.22 -11.85
CA PHE A 116 16.77 9.14 -13.00
C PHE A 116 16.26 8.18 -14.09
N GLN A 117 15.66 7.05 -13.71
CA GLN A 117 15.03 6.14 -14.66
C GLN A 117 13.93 6.84 -15.47
N TRP A 118 13.15 7.71 -14.84
CA TRP A 118 12.15 8.51 -15.54
C TRP A 118 12.76 9.52 -16.51
N ILE A 119 13.84 10.21 -16.11
CA ILE A 119 14.55 11.12 -17.02
C ILE A 119 15.06 10.34 -18.23
N LEU A 120 15.75 9.22 -18.01
CA LEU A 120 16.30 8.39 -19.09
C LEU A 120 15.21 7.91 -20.05
N LYS A 121 14.06 7.45 -19.53
CA LYS A 121 12.92 7.05 -20.37
C LYS A 121 12.45 8.17 -21.28
N VAL A 122 12.32 9.40 -20.75
CA VAL A 122 11.88 10.55 -21.53
C VAL A 122 12.93 10.93 -22.57
N GLU A 123 14.21 10.95 -22.20
CA GLU A 123 15.30 11.29 -23.13
C GLU A 123 15.45 10.26 -24.26
N THR A 124 15.35 8.96 -23.96
CA THR A 124 15.34 7.93 -25.01
C THR A 124 14.21 8.15 -26.02
N GLU A 125 13.01 8.48 -25.55
CA GLU A 125 11.91 8.78 -26.47
C GLU A 125 12.07 10.15 -27.18
N ASN A 126 12.79 11.11 -26.60
CA ASN A 126 13.18 12.33 -27.31
C ASN A 126 14.10 12.00 -28.49
N GLU A 127 15.14 11.19 -28.27
CA GLU A 127 16.06 10.75 -29.32
C GLU A 127 15.30 10.00 -30.44
N ASN A 128 14.40 9.08 -30.07
CA ASN A 128 13.54 8.37 -31.02
C ASN A 128 12.65 9.34 -31.82
N MET A 129 12.10 10.38 -31.18
CA MET A 129 11.27 11.39 -31.84
C MET A 129 12.07 12.21 -32.84
N GLU A 130 13.27 12.65 -32.47
CA GLU A 130 14.18 13.39 -33.34
C GLU A 130 14.59 12.58 -34.57
N GLU A 131 14.95 11.32 -34.37
CA GLU A 131 15.29 10.40 -35.45
C GLU A 131 14.09 10.15 -36.39
N ALA A 132 12.90 9.89 -35.83
CA ALA A 132 11.69 9.68 -36.61
C ALA A 132 11.30 10.94 -37.41
N LEU A 133 11.50 12.13 -36.85
CA LEU A 133 11.28 13.40 -37.54
C LEU A 133 12.28 13.60 -38.69
N LYS A 134 13.57 13.34 -38.45
CA LYS A 134 14.64 13.44 -39.45
C LYS A 134 14.39 12.51 -40.64
N ASN A 135 13.91 11.30 -40.37
CA ASN A 135 13.63 10.28 -41.39
C ASN A 135 12.19 10.35 -41.95
N ASN A 136 11.37 11.30 -41.49
CA ASN A 136 9.96 11.48 -41.87
C ASN A 136 9.08 10.22 -41.67
N LEU A 137 9.35 9.46 -40.62
CA LEU A 137 8.65 8.22 -40.30
C LEU A 137 7.38 8.52 -39.49
N THR A 138 6.30 8.86 -40.18
CA THR A 138 5.02 9.27 -39.56
C THR A 138 4.49 8.27 -38.53
N SER A 139 4.57 6.97 -38.81
CA SER A 139 4.08 5.94 -37.87
C SER A 139 4.86 5.96 -36.56
N GLN A 140 6.20 6.08 -36.62
CA GLN A 140 7.05 6.13 -35.43
C GLN A 140 6.84 7.42 -34.64
N ILE A 141 6.69 8.56 -35.33
CA ILE A 141 6.37 9.85 -34.69
C ILE A 141 5.11 9.72 -33.82
N LEU A 142 4.05 9.11 -34.37
CA LEU A 142 2.77 8.95 -33.66
C LEU A 142 2.88 7.95 -32.49
N GLU A 143 3.65 6.88 -32.67
CA GLU A 143 3.93 5.90 -31.60
C GLU A 143 4.69 6.55 -30.44
N THR A 144 5.81 7.24 -30.73
CA THR A 144 6.59 7.96 -29.73
C THR A 144 5.77 9.04 -29.02
N TYR A 145 4.94 9.79 -29.75
CA TYR A 145 4.04 10.76 -29.13
C TYR A 145 3.00 10.11 -28.21
N THR A 146 2.54 8.91 -28.54
CA THR A 146 1.63 8.14 -27.66
C THR A 146 2.33 7.75 -26.36
N LYS A 147 3.60 7.35 -26.41
CA LYS A 147 4.39 7.09 -25.19
C LYS A 147 4.53 8.33 -24.31
N PHE A 148 4.72 9.53 -24.88
CA PHE A 148 4.73 10.77 -24.08
C PHE A 148 3.40 11.01 -23.35
N LYS A 149 2.26 10.67 -23.98
CA LYS A 149 0.94 10.72 -23.32
C LYS A 149 0.86 9.73 -22.16
N GLU A 150 1.37 8.53 -22.35
CA GLU A 150 1.41 7.49 -21.31
C GLU A 150 2.30 7.89 -20.13
N PHE A 151 3.47 8.47 -20.41
CA PHE A 151 4.36 9.01 -19.38
C PHE A 151 3.68 10.11 -18.58
N TRP A 152 2.99 11.02 -19.26
CA TRP A 152 2.21 12.06 -18.60
C TRP A 152 1.13 11.45 -17.69
N GLU A 153 0.39 10.46 -18.15
CA GLU A 153 -0.67 9.84 -17.35
C GLU A 153 -0.12 9.13 -16.10
N GLN A 154 1.05 8.49 -16.22
CA GLN A 154 1.71 7.82 -15.09
C GLN A 154 2.29 8.80 -14.07
N VAL A 155 2.79 9.96 -14.52
CA VAL A 155 3.52 10.89 -13.66
C VAL A 155 2.64 12.02 -13.12
N ARG A 156 1.52 12.39 -13.76
CA ARG A 156 0.75 13.61 -13.43
C ARG A 156 0.23 13.70 -11.99
N THR A 157 0.06 12.58 -11.31
CA THR A 157 -0.39 12.50 -9.90
C THR A 157 0.77 12.38 -8.90
N SER A 158 2.01 12.34 -9.38
CA SER A 158 3.20 12.24 -8.54
C SER A 158 3.46 13.53 -7.77
N ASP A 159 3.96 13.40 -6.54
CA ASP A 159 4.43 14.52 -5.72
C ASP A 159 5.75 15.12 -6.23
N CYS A 160 6.44 14.43 -7.16
CA CYS A 160 7.69 14.88 -7.79
C CYS A 160 7.45 16.03 -8.79
N LYS A 161 7.16 17.23 -8.28
CA LYS A 161 6.79 18.42 -9.08
C LYS A 161 7.75 18.73 -10.22
N ASN A 162 9.06 18.54 -10.01
CA ASN A 162 10.07 18.77 -11.05
C ASN A 162 9.94 17.76 -12.19
N LEU A 163 9.76 16.48 -11.88
CA LEU A 163 9.55 15.44 -12.89
C LEU A 163 8.25 15.66 -13.65
N VAL A 164 7.16 15.95 -12.92
CA VAL A 164 5.85 16.29 -13.52
C VAL A 164 6.00 17.46 -14.47
N SER A 165 6.68 18.54 -14.04
CA SER A 165 6.90 19.71 -14.88
C SER A 165 7.77 19.40 -16.09
N TYR A 166 8.79 18.56 -15.96
CA TYR A 166 9.67 18.18 -17.05
C TYR A 166 8.90 17.41 -18.12
N VAL A 167 8.22 16.32 -17.74
CA VAL A 167 7.39 15.51 -18.67
C VAL A 167 6.33 16.37 -19.35
N LYS A 168 5.65 17.25 -18.58
CA LYS A 168 4.65 18.19 -19.12
C LYS A 168 5.24 19.10 -20.20
N LYS A 169 6.40 19.71 -19.93
CA LYS A 169 7.07 20.62 -20.86
C LYS A 169 7.53 19.89 -22.11
N THR A 170 8.12 18.71 -21.98
CA THR A 170 8.54 17.87 -23.10
C THR A 170 7.35 17.50 -23.99
N MET A 171 6.22 17.10 -23.39
CA MET A 171 5.01 16.77 -24.14
C MET A 171 4.42 17.97 -24.89
N ILE A 172 4.39 19.16 -24.28
CA ILE A 172 3.92 20.40 -24.93
C ILE A 172 4.86 20.79 -26.07
N TYR A 173 6.17 20.73 -25.85
CA TYR A 173 7.16 21.00 -26.88
C TYR A 173 6.93 20.13 -28.12
N TRP A 174 6.83 18.81 -27.93
CA TRP A 174 6.60 17.91 -29.05
C TRP A 174 5.23 18.08 -29.70
N HIS A 175 4.20 18.39 -28.91
CA HIS A 175 2.89 18.73 -29.47
C HIS A 175 2.99 19.90 -30.45
N ASP A 176 3.67 20.97 -30.06
CA ASP A 176 3.76 22.19 -30.86
C ASP A 176 4.56 21.95 -32.15
N VAL A 177 5.69 21.23 -32.06
CA VAL A 177 6.48 20.80 -33.23
C VAL A 177 5.64 19.94 -34.18
N LEU A 178 4.91 18.95 -33.67
CA LEU A 178 4.10 18.07 -34.51
C LEU A 178 2.88 18.77 -35.11
N ARG A 179 2.27 19.68 -34.36
CA ARG A 179 1.15 20.51 -34.83
C ARG A 179 1.60 21.39 -35.99
N GLU A 180 2.78 21.98 -35.91
CA GLU A 180 3.34 22.79 -37.01
C GLU A 180 3.67 21.91 -38.23
N LYS A 181 4.34 20.77 -38.03
CA LYS A 181 4.65 19.82 -39.11
C LYS A 181 3.40 19.34 -39.83
N PHE A 182 2.51 18.64 -39.14
CA PHE A 182 1.31 18.08 -39.77
C PHE A 182 0.32 19.16 -40.18
N GLY A 183 0.24 20.27 -39.44
CA GLY A 183 -0.63 21.40 -39.78
C GLY A 183 -0.23 22.07 -41.08
N SER A 184 1.07 22.34 -41.27
CA SER A 184 1.55 22.94 -42.52
C SER A 184 1.37 22.02 -43.74
N GLU A 185 1.60 20.71 -43.57
CA GLU A 185 1.32 19.72 -44.62
C GLU A 185 -0.17 19.61 -44.92
N PHE A 186 -1.01 19.62 -43.89
CA PHE A 186 -2.46 19.54 -44.03
C PHE A 186 -3.02 20.76 -44.77
N GLN A 187 -2.55 21.97 -44.45
CA GLN A 187 -2.94 23.20 -45.15
C GLN A 187 -2.56 23.17 -46.64
N LYS A 188 -1.39 22.62 -46.99
CA LYS A 188 -0.98 22.43 -48.40
C LYS A 188 -1.94 21.49 -49.14
N VAL A 189 -2.35 20.39 -48.48
CA VAL A 189 -3.31 19.44 -49.05
C VAL A 189 -4.69 20.08 -49.20
N LEU A 190 -5.17 20.84 -48.20
CA LEU A 190 -6.42 21.60 -48.30
C LEU A 190 -6.42 22.58 -49.48
N GLY A 191 -5.31 23.31 -49.68
CA GLY A 191 -5.14 24.21 -50.82
C GLY A 191 -5.23 23.49 -52.16
N SER A 192 -4.60 22.30 -52.27
CA SER A 192 -4.69 21.47 -53.48
C SER A 192 -6.10 20.92 -53.77
N LEU A 193 -6.90 20.76 -52.71
CA LEU A 193 -8.30 20.33 -52.77
C LEU A 193 -9.27 21.51 -52.94
N TYR A 194 -8.78 22.75 -53.03
CA TYR A 194 -9.58 23.98 -53.05
C TYR A 194 -10.54 24.11 -51.86
N TRP A 195 -10.09 23.68 -50.68
CA TRP A 195 -10.89 23.72 -49.44
C TRP A 195 -10.65 25.00 -48.63
N PRO A 196 -11.68 25.62 -48.01
CA PRO A 196 -13.09 25.26 -48.11
C PRO A 196 -13.63 25.59 -49.51
N VAL A 197 -14.45 24.68 -50.05
CA VAL A 197 -15.07 24.84 -51.37
C VAL A 197 -16.03 26.04 -51.28
N SER A 198 -15.55 27.18 -51.76
CA SER A 198 -16.19 28.48 -51.57
C SER A 198 -16.89 28.98 -52.84
N SER A 199 -16.96 28.15 -53.89
CA SER A 199 -17.54 28.51 -55.18
C SER A 199 -18.90 27.86 -55.43
N THR A 200 -19.87 28.70 -55.74
CA THR A 200 -21.24 28.37 -56.21
C THR A 200 -21.30 27.85 -57.66
N ASN A 201 -20.15 27.66 -58.33
CA ASN A 201 -20.06 27.18 -59.71
C ASN A 201 -19.30 25.84 -59.75
N LEU A 202 -20.02 24.75 -59.52
CA LEU A 202 -19.52 23.36 -59.47
C LEU A 202 -19.13 22.76 -60.84
N THR A 203 -19.07 23.55 -61.90
CA THR A 203 -18.98 23.03 -63.27
C THR A 203 -17.59 22.52 -63.66
N VAL A 204 -16.54 22.81 -62.88
CA VAL A 204 -15.20 22.25 -63.08
C VAL A 204 -14.58 21.96 -61.71
N LEU A 205 -15.03 20.91 -61.04
CA LEU A 205 -14.22 20.30 -59.99
C LEU A 205 -13.13 19.50 -60.74
N PRO A 206 -11.85 19.90 -60.72
CA PRO A 206 -10.81 19.03 -61.22
C PRO A 206 -10.93 17.73 -60.42
N SER A 207 -10.96 16.58 -61.10
CA SER A 207 -11.08 15.27 -60.47
C SER A 207 -10.09 15.22 -59.30
N GLN A 208 -10.60 15.30 -58.06
CA GLN A 208 -9.74 15.27 -56.89
C GLN A 208 -8.96 13.96 -56.97
N SER A 209 -7.64 14.05 -57.05
CA SER A 209 -6.84 12.83 -57.17
C SER A 209 -7.08 11.98 -55.92
N SER A 210 -7.32 10.69 -56.11
CA SER A 210 -7.50 9.73 -55.01
C SER A 210 -6.38 9.85 -53.97
N ASP A 211 -5.16 10.17 -54.43
CA ASP A 211 -3.98 10.39 -53.60
C ASP A 211 -4.09 11.61 -52.68
N ALA A 212 -4.66 12.73 -53.15
CA ALA A 212 -4.83 13.92 -52.33
C ALA A 212 -5.85 13.69 -51.20
N LEU A 213 -6.92 12.95 -51.48
CA LEU A 213 -7.92 12.56 -50.47
C LEU A 213 -7.37 11.54 -49.47
N MET A 214 -6.58 10.55 -49.92
CA MET A 214 -5.90 9.63 -49.01
C MET A 214 -4.92 10.36 -48.09
N LYS A 215 -4.13 11.29 -48.64
CA LYS A 215 -3.18 12.09 -47.87
C LYS A 215 -3.88 13.02 -46.88
N PHE A 216 -5.01 13.61 -47.28
CA PHE A 216 -5.88 14.38 -46.39
C PHE A 216 -6.32 13.53 -45.19
N ASN A 217 -6.87 12.34 -45.43
CA ASN A 217 -7.36 11.45 -44.37
C ASN A 217 -6.22 11.05 -43.42
N GLN A 218 -5.05 10.69 -43.96
CA GLN A 218 -3.88 10.34 -43.16
C GLN A 218 -3.44 11.49 -42.26
N LEU A 219 -3.29 12.70 -42.80
CA LEU A 219 -2.88 13.88 -42.01
C LEU A 219 -3.92 14.28 -40.99
N PHE A 220 -5.20 14.19 -41.32
CA PHE A 220 -6.30 14.44 -40.39
C PHE A 220 -6.22 13.48 -39.20
N LEU A 221 -6.09 12.18 -39.45
CA LEU A 221 -5.96 11.17 -38.38
C LEU A 221 -4.69 11.39 -37.54
N SER A 222 -3.57 11.77 -38.16
CA SER A 222 -2.35 12.14 -37.44
C SER A 222 -2.58 13.34 -36.51
N LEU A 223 -3.24 14.40 -36.99
CA LEU A 223 -3.60 15.56 -36.18
C LEU A 223 -4.52 15.20 -35.01
N CYS A 224 -5.50 14.33 -35.22
CA CYS A 224 -6.36 13.82 -34.14
C CYS A 224 -5.56 13.02 -33.10
N LYS A 225 -4.63 12.17 -33.55
CA LYS A 225 -3.79 11.37 -32.66
C LYS A 225 -2.85 12.20 -31.80
N ILE A 226 -2.37 13.34 -32.30
CA ILE A 226 -1.52 14.24 -31.51
C ILE A 226 -2.29 15.19 -30.59
N ALA A 227 -3.63 15.19 -30.63
CA ALA A 227 -4.42 16.09 -29.77
C ALA A 227 -4.07 15.92 -28.29
N LEU A 228 -3.87 17.04 -27.59
CA LEU A 228 -3.53 17.03 -26.17
C LEU A 228 -4.67 16.41 -25.33
N PRO A 229 -4.36 15.57 -24.33
CA PRO A 229 -5.34 15.10 -23.37
C PRO A 229 -5.84 16.23 -22.46
N TYR A 230 -7.04 16.09 -21.92
CA TYR A 230 -7.50 16.94 -20.82
C TYR A 230 -6.63 16.65 -19.58
N PRO A 231 -6.09 17.62 -18.81
CA PRO A 231 -6.50 19.02 -18.63
C PRO A 231 -5.56 20.08 -19.25
N PHE A 232 -4.73 19.75 -20.25
CA PHE A 232 -3.82 20.74 -20.87
C PHE A 232 -4.54 22.01 -21.37
N PHE A 233 -5.80 21.86 -21.81
CA PHE A 233 -6.69 22.95 -22.22
C PHE A 233 -6.93 24.03 -21.16
N LYS A 234 -6.87 23.69 -19.85
CA LYS A 234 -7.11 24.67 -18.77
C LYS A 234 -5.96 25.67 -18.64
N THR A 235 -4.72 25.25 -18.96
CA THR A 235 -3.54 26.12 -18.88
C THR A 235 -3.40 27.01 -20.13
N ILE A 236 -3.80 26.51 -21.31
CA ILE A 236 -3.70 27.25 -22.58
C ILE A 236 -4.74 28.39 -22.66
N SER A 237 -5.92 28.24 -22.02
CA SER A 237 -6.94 29.30 -21.97
C SER A 237 -6.48 30.60 -21.27
N LEU A 238 -5.47 30.51 -20.38
CA LEU A 238 -4.87 31.68 -19.73
C LEU A 238 -3.86 32.39 -20.64
N PHE A 239 -3.15 31.67 -21.51
CA PHE A 239 -2.21 32.27 -22.46
C PHE A 239 -2.92 32.95 -23.63
N TYR A 240 -4.03 32.40 -24.12
CA TYR A 240 -4.84 33.07 -25.18
C TYR A 240 -5.60 34.30 -24.68
N LYS A 241 -5.78 34.48 -23.36
CA LYS A 241 -6.33 35.72 -22.78
C LYS A 241 -5.33 36.88 -22.69
N PHE A 242 -4.05 36.66 -22.98
CA PHE A 242 -3.01 37.70 -22.99
C PHE A 242 -2.54 38.10 -24.39
N VAL A 243 -3.05 37.47 -25.46
CA VAL A 243 -2.68 37.78 -26.86
C VAL A 243 -3.92 37.96 -27.75
N CYS A 244 -4.99 38.53 -27.19
CA CYS A 244 -6.08 39.16 -27.96
C CYS A 244 -6.39 40.50 -27.30
#